data_AF-A0A367WFX1-F1
#
_entry.id   AF-A0A367WFX1-F1
#
_cell.length_a   1.000
_cell.length_b   1.000
_cell.length_c   1.000
_cell.angle_alpha   90.00
_cell.angle_beta   90.00
_cell.angle_gamma   90.00
#
_symmetry.space_group_name_H-M   'P 1'
#
loop_
_entity.id
_entity.type
_entity.pdbx_description
1 polymer ?
#
loop_
_entity_poly.entity_id
_entity_poly.type
_entity_poly.pdbx_seq_one_letter_code
_entity_poly.pdbx_strand_id
1 'polypeptide(L)'
;MTTASVVGLVSRAISCLSPCLTDLSVRVLILLIEHVYEVRAWRSGRLMVWPGNRRLAELTGKNERSIRRALCLLEANHWIVRRYSASNRRSDGNAGIDLRPIAARLHELHQAAEFIEQKIESAREQAKAERDDLTMVKQSDDGAIESGVVDISVPLKSYKINPGSTNLVQSGASQATPGQRSCPTISGLDVDGEILFLMVQASPTLQKQLTAAELCDLVGPAPSAASIQSVVAAVRWTLSNQIKLRPSVWQFALAKHGWAALAAVMVAVDRQGVRDPAGYLYAMLKSARLRDTVRHNLRAIEQQESGHA
;
A
#
# COMPACT_ATOMS: atom_id res chain seq x y z
N MET A 1 2.52 21.01 -22.29
CA MET A 1 1.95 19.67 -22.02
C MET A 1 2.40 18.71 -23.09
N THR A 2 3.20 17.72 -22.71
CA THR A 2 3.64 16.59 -23.54
C THR A 2 3.08 15.31 -22.93
N THR A 3 2.96 14.24 -23.72
CA THR A 3 2.50 12.94 -23.22
C THR A 3 3.33 12.46 -22.03
N ALA A 4 4.67 12.58 -22.09
CA ALA A 4 5.57 12.21 -20.99
C ALA A 4 5.31 13.03 -19.70
N SER A 5 5.05 14.33 -19.83
CA SER A 5 4.69 15.19 -18.69
C SER A 5 3.38 14.75 -18.05
N VAL A 6 2.36 14.38 -18.84
CA VAL A 6 1.07 13.91 -18.32
C VAL A 6 1.23 12.54 -17.66
N VAL A 7 2.00 11.62 -18.25
CA VAL A 7 2.34 10.33 -17.62
C VAL A 7 3.01 10.54 -16.27
N GLY A 8 4.01 11.42 -16.20
CA GLY A 8 4.72 11.73 -14.95
C GLY A 8 3.82 12.38 -13.89
N LEU A 9 2.86 13.21 -14.28
CA LEU A 9 1.87 13.79 -13.35
C LEU A 9 0.90 12.73 -12.83
N VAL A 10 0.29 11.96 -13.73
CA VAL A 10 -0.65 10.89 -13.38
C VAL A 10 0.03 9.87 -12.47
N SER A 11 1.24 9.43 -12.79
CA SER A 11 1.94 8.42 -11.99
C SER A 11 2.24 8.87 -10.56
N ARG A 12 2.40 10.18 -10.33
CA ARG A 12 2.71 10.75 -9.01
C ARG A 12 1.47 11.12 -8.22
N ALA A 13 0.48 11.70 -8.88
CA ALA A 13 -0.62 12.41 -8.22
C ALA A 13 -1.96 11.66 -8.25
N ILE A 14 -2.14 10.66 -9.11
CA ILE A 14 -3.46 10.03 -9.27
C ILE A 14 -3.91 9.26 -8.02
N SER A 15 -2.97 8.72 -7.25
CA SER A 15 -3.26 8.07 -5.97
C SER A 15 -3.88 9.03 -4.95
N CYS A 16 -3.51 10.31 -4.97
CA CYS A 16 -4.12 11.32 -4.12
C CYS A 16 -5.54 11.70 -4.58
N LEU A 17 -5.79 11.73 -5.90
CA LEU A 17 -7.08 12.14 -6.44
C LEU A 17 -8.09 11.00 -6.58
N SER A 18 -7.62 9.75 -6.68
CA SER A 18 -8.46 8.56 -6.87
C SER A 18 -7.80 7.32 -6.28
N PRO A 19 -7.80 7.20 -4.93
CA PRO A 19 -7.16 6.09 -4.22
C PRO A 19 -7.83 4.74 -4.48
N CYS A 20 -9.07 4.73 -4.95
CA CYS A 20 -9.82 3.53 -5.32
C CYS A 20 -9.35 2.87 -6.63
N LEU A 21 -8.46 3.52 -7.40
CA LEU A 21 -7.90 2.92 -8.59
C LEU A 21 -6.86 1.87 -8.21
N THR A 22 -7.01 0.68 -8.78
CA THR A 22 -6.01 -0.38 -8.64
C THR A 22 -4.75 -0.04 -9.45
N ASP A 23 -3.60 -0.61 -9.07
CA ASP A 23 -2.34 -0.50 -9.83
C ASP A 23 -2.50 -0.86 -11.31
N LEU A 24 -3.32 -1.88 -11.60
CA LEU A 24 -3.65 -2.25 -12.97
C LEU A 24 -4.41 -1.14 -13.70
N SER A 25 -5.36 -0.50 -13.03
CA SER A 25 -6.15 0.60 -13.62
C SER A 25 -5.29 1.82 -13.88
N VAL A 26 -4.39 2.17 -12.95
CA VAL A 26 -3.41 3.24 -13.14
C VAL A 26 -2.46 2.92 -14.29
N ARG A 27 -1.94 1.69 -14.36
CA ARG A 27 -1.08 1.25 -15.47
C ARG A 27 -1.80 1.28 -16.81
N VAL A 28 -3.07 0.83 -16.87
CA VAL A 28 -3.88 0.94 -18.09
C VAL A 28 -4.06 2.40 -18.47
N LEU A 29 -4.36 3.30 -17.53
CA LEU A 29 -4.49 4.72 -17.81
C LEU A 29 -3.21 5.34 -18.38
N ILE A 30 -2.05 4.99 -17.82
CA ILE A 30 -0.74 5.41 -18.34
C ILE A 30 -0.55 4.92 -19.78
N LEU A 31 -0.83 3.64 -20.06
CA LEU A 31 -0.75 3.11 -21.41
C LEU A 31 -1.69 3.83 -22.39
N LEU A 32 -2.90 4.19 -21.95
CA LEU A 32 -3.83 4.98 -22.78
C LEU A 32 -3.27 6.37 -23.11
N ILE A 33 -2.66 7.03 -22.13
CA ILE A 33 -1.99 8.33 -22.30
C ILE A 33 -0.81 8.19 -23.27
N GLU A 34 0.00 7.14 -23.15
CA GLU A 34 1.13 6.86 -24.05
C GLU A 34 0.70 6.59 -25.50
N HIS A 35 -0.51 6.07 -25.72
CA HIS A 35 -1.09 5.93 -27.07
C HIS A 35 -1.48 7.27 -27.70
N VAL A 36 -1.36 8.40 -27.00
CA VAL A 36 -1.43 9.74 -27.58
C VAL A 36 -0.08 10.09 -28.20
N TYR A 37 0.12 9.66 -29.45
CA TYR A 37 1.38 9.83 -30.19
C TYR A 37 1.66 11.28 -30.61
N GLU A 38 0.61 12.08 -30.85
CA GLU A 38 0.76 13.47 -31.26
C GLU A 38 0.84 14.42 -30.07
N VAL A 39 1.99 15.10 -29.90
CA VAL A 39 2.16 16.12 -28.85
C VAL A 39 1.13 17.27 -28.98
N ARG A 40 0.68 17.57 -30.20
CA ARG A 40 -0.35 18.58 -30.48
C ARG A 40 -1.77 18.13 -30.10
N ALA A 41 -2.01 16.83 -29.86
CA ALA A 41 -3.32 16.31 -29.45
C ALA A 41 -3.78 16.88 -28.10
N TRP A 42 -2.84 17.04 -27.16
CA TRP A 42 -3.10 17.66 -25.85
C TRP A 42 -3.51 19.12 -25.93
N ARG A 43 -3.05 19.85 -26.96
CA ARG A 43 -3.41 21.26 -27.19
C ARG A 43 -4.70 21.41 -27.98
N SER A 44 -4.94 20.51 -28.94
CA SER A 44 -6.13 20.53 -29.80
C SER A 44 -7.35 19.86 -29.18
N GLY A 45 -7.20 19.16 -28.04
CA GLY A 45 -8.27 18.43 -27.38
C GLY A 45 -8.71 17.15 -28.09
N ARG A 46 -8.03 16.75 -29.17
CA ARG A 46 -8.26 15.49 -29.90
C ARG A 46 -7.61 14.32 -29.18
N LEU A 47 -8.14 14.00 -28.00
CA LEU A 47 -7.59 12.99 -27.09
C LEU A 47 -8.39 11.68 -27.13
N MET A 48 -8.63 11.17 -28.33
CA MET A 48 -9.26 9.86 -28.53
C MET A 48 -8.21 8.83 -28.88
N VAL A 49 -8.28 7.65 -28.25
CA VAL A 49 -7.34 6.54 -28.48
C VAL A 49 -8.10 5.23 -28.72
N TRP A 50 -7.50 4.33 -29.51
CA TRP A 50 -8.14 3.08 -29.94
C TRP A 50 -7.31 1.80 -29.64
N PRO A 51 -6.76 1.62 -28.44
CA PRO A 51 -6.09 0.37 -28.13
C PRO A 51 -7.11 -0.77 -27.92
N GLY A 52 -6.88 -1.90 -28.58
CA GLY A 52 -7.68 -3.11 -28.37
C GLY A 52 -7.45 -3.70 -26.97
N ASN A 53 -8.48 -4.32 -26.39
CA ASN A 53 -8.37 -4.97 -25.06
C ASN A 53 -7.29 -6.05 -25.03
N ARG A 54 -7.16 -6.82 -26.13
CA ARG A 54 -6.10 -7.82 -26.31
C ARG A 54 -4.70 -7.20 -26.23
N ARG A 55 -4.50 -6.06 -26.90
CA ARG A 55 -3.22 -5.34 -26.88
C ARG A 55 -2.88 -4.82 -25.49
N LEU A 56 -3.86 -4.26 -24.78
CA LEU A 56 -3.67 -3.82 -23.39
C LEU A 56 -3.38 -5.00 -22.45
N ALA A 57 -4.01 -6.14 -22.67
CA ALA A 57 -3.75 -7.37 -21.94
C ALA A 57 -2.30 -7.86 -22.13
N GLU A 58 -1.83 -7.89 -23.38
CA GLU A 58 -0.43 -8.23 -23.72
C GLU A 58 0.57 -7.26 -23.06
N LEU A 59 0.35 -5.95 -23.17
CA LEU A 59 1.25 -4.93 -22.62
C LEU A 59 1.29 -4.91 -21.08
N THR A 60 0.22 -5.36 -20.42
CA THR A 60 0.14 -5.42 -18.95
C THR A 60 0.47 -6.79 -18.37
N GLY A 61 0.55 -7.84 -19.20
CA GLY A 61 0.68 -9.23 -18.76
C GLY A 61 -0.56 -9.75 -18.03
N LYS A 62 -1.73 -9.20 -18.32
CA LYS A 62 -3.01 -9.56 -17.66
C LYS A 62 -4.03 -10.08 -18.69
N ASN A 63 -5.09 -10.72 -18.22
CA ASN A 63 -6.16 -11.21 -19.10
C ASN A 63 -7.13 -10.10 -19.53
N GLU A 64 -7.83 -10.28 -20.66
CA GLU A 64 -8.77 -9.29 -21.20
C GLU A 64 -9.96 -8.99 -20.28
N ARG A 65 -10.34 -9.92 -19.39
CA ARG A 65 -11.41 -9.70 -18.40
C ARG A 65 -10.96 -8.68 -17.36
N SER A 66 -9.72 -8.77 -16.88
CA SER A 66 -9.12 -7.82 -15.95
C SER A 66 -8.97 -6.44 -16.60
N ILE A 67 -8.60 -6.36 -17.88
CA ILE A 67 -8.59 -5.10 -18.64
C ILE A 67 -9.97 -4.48 -18.71
N ARG A 68 -11.02 -5.26 -19.02
CA ARG A 68 -12.40 -4.75 -19.04
C ARG A 68 -12.82 -4.19 -17.68
N ARG A 69 -12.48 -4.87 -16.58
CA ARG A 69 -12.73 -4.40 -15.22
C ARG A 69 -11.98 -3.10 -14.91
N ALA A 70 -10.70 -3.03 -15.24
CA ALA A 70 -9.87 -1.82 -15.06
C ALA A 70 -10.45 -0.62 -15.85
N LEU A 71 -10.86 -0.84 -17.11
CA LEU A 71 -11.50 0.20 -17.92
C LEU A 71 -12.86 0.62 -17.38
N CYS A 72 -13.65 -0.30 -16.80
CA CYS A 72 -14.89 0.08 -16.10
C CYS A 72 -14.59 0.93 -14.86
N LEU A 73 -13.55 0.60 -14.10
CA LEU A 73 -13.16 1.35 -12.92
C LEU A 73 -12.68 2.76 -13.27
N LEU A 74 -11.88 2.91 -14.33
CA LEU A 74 -11.44 4.21 -14.84
C LEU A 74 -12.61 5.08 -15.32
N GLU A 75 -13.60 4.48 -15.98
CA GLU A 75 -14.81 5.19 -16.43
C GLU A 75 -15.71 5.59 -15.26
N ALA A 76 -15.91 4.70 -14.29
CA ALA A 76 -16.68 4.98 -13.08
C ALA A 76 -16.07 6.10 -12.24
N ASN A 77 -14.75 6.28 -12.29
CA ASN A 77 -14.02 7.36 -11.64
C ASN A 77 -13.79 8.58 -12.55
N HIS A 78 -14.50 8.65 -13.68
CA HIS A 78 -14.48 9.78 -14.61
C HIS A 78 -13.10 10.15 -15.16
N TRP A 79 -12.17 9.20 -15.23
CA TRP A 79 -10.84 9.41 -15.84
C TRP A 79 -10.86 9.22 -17.35
N ILE A 80 -11.78 8.40 -17.85
CA ILE A 80 -11.97 8.13 -19.27
C ILE A 80 -13.46 8.10 -19.59
N VAL A 81 -13.81 8.30 -20.86
CA VAL A 81 -15.15 7.99 -21.38
C VAL A 81 -15.01 6.99 -22.52
N ARG A 82 -15.73 5.86 -22.44
CA ARG A 82 -15.73 4.86 -23.51
C ARG A 82 -16.86 5.18 -24.48
N ARG A 83 -16.52 5.64 -25.69
CA ARG A 83 -17.51 5.87 -26.74
C ARG A 83 -17.76 4.55 -27.46
N TYR A 84 -18.92 3.95 -27.20
CA TYR A 84 -19.38 2.77 -27.92
C TYR A 84 -20.13 3.18 -29.19
N SER A 85 -20.11 2.31 -30.21
CA SER A 85 -21.02 2.46 -31.35
C SER A 85 -22.48 2.22 -30.92
N ALA A 86 -23.43 2.53 -31.81
CA ALA A 86 -24.86 2.28 -31.56
C ALA A 86 -25.18 0.80 -31.26
N SER A 87 -24.33 -0.15 -31.69
CA SER A 87 -24.44 -1.58 -31.39
C SER A 87 -23.69 -2.01 -30.12
N ASN A 88 -23.27 -1.05 -29.29
CA ASN A 88 -22.47 -1.26 -28.09
C ASN A 88 -21.16 -2.05 -28.34
N ARG A 89 -20.62 -1.94 -29.56
CA ARG A 89 -19.34 -2.54 -29.96
C ARG A 89 -18.27 -1.46 -30.04
N ARG A 90 -17.02 -1.85 -29.79
CA ARG A 90 -15.85 -0.96 -29.90
C ARG A 90 -15.34 -0.81 -31.34
N SER A 91 -15.93 -1.53 -32.28
CA SER A 91 -15.55 -1.55 -33.68
C SER A 91 -16.57 -0.74 -34.46
N ASP A 92 -16.22 0.51 -34.76
CA ASP A 92 -16.46 1.19 -36.05
C ASP A 92 -16.07 2.67 -35.90
N GLY A 93 -15.04 3.10 -36.65
CA GLY A 93 -14.60 4.47 -37.00
C GLY A 93 -14.53 5.58 -35.94
N ASN A 94 -15.57 5.73 -35.13
CA ASN A 94 -15.76 6.74 -34.08
C ASN A 94 -15.84 6.15 -32.65
N ALA A 95 -15.81 4.84 -32.49
CA ALA A 95 -15.81 4.19 -31.18
C ALA A 95 -14.39 4.13 -30.59
N GLY A 96 -14.09 4.98 -29.62
CA GLY A 96 -12.75 5.11 -29.01
C GLY A 96 -12.82 5.46 -27.52
N ILE A 97 -11.66 5.46 -26.87
CA ILE A 97 -11.53 5.90 -25.48
C ILE A 97 -11.15 7.37 -25.47
N ASP A 98 -11.98 8.18 -24.84
CA ASP A 98 -11.85 9.64 -24.75
C ASP A 98 -11.14 10.01 -23.45
N LEU A 99 -9.97 10.65 -23.58
CA LEU A 99 -9.10 11.05 -22.48
C LEU A 99 -9.25 12.55 -22.15
N ARG A 100 -10.21 13.26 -22.74
CA ARG A 100 -10.52 14.65 -22.37
C ARG A 100 -10.78 14.87 -20.86
N PRO A 101 -11.37 13.93 -20.10
CA PRO A 101 -11.47 14.09 -18.65
C PRO A 101 -10.12 14.26 -17.96
N ILE A 102 -9.06 13.60 -18.45
CA ILE A 102 -7.70 13.78 -17.93
C ILE A 102 -7.21 15.20 -18.19
N ALA A 103 -7.40 15.71 -19.42
CA ALA A 103 -7.01 17.06 -19.78
C ALA A 103 -7.71 18.13 -18.94
N ALA A 104 -9.01 17.93 -18.65
CA ALA A 104 -9.78 18.82 -17.79
C ALA A 104 -9.25 18.86 -16.35
N ARG A 105 -8.71 17.73 -15.86
CA ARG A 105 -8.20 17.57 -14.48
C ARG A 105 -6.69 17.76 -14.35
N LEU A 106 -6.01 18.25 -15.39
CA LEU A 106 -4.56 18.49 -15.33
C LEU A 106 -4.18 19.45 -14.22
N HIS A 107 -4.99 20.49 -13.96
CA HIS A 107 -4.73 21.43 -12.88
C HIS A 107 -4.78 20.76 -11.51
N GLU A 108 -5.78 19.91 -11.27
CA GLU A 108 -5.89 19.11 -10.03
C GLU A 108 -4.67 18.17 -9.87
N LEU A 109 -4.25 17.52 -10.96
CA LEU A 109 -3.07 16.65 -10.95
C LEU A 109 -1.78 17.42 -10.63
N HIS A 110 -1.66 18.66 -11.10
CA HIS A 110 -0.54 19.54 -10.76
C HIS A 110 -0.54 19.92 -9.29
N GLN A 111 -1.68 20.39 -8.76
CA GLN A 111 -1.80 20.74 -7.34
C GLN A 111 -1.51 19.54 -6.44
N ALA A 112 -2.04 18.37 -6.77
CA ALA A 112 -1.78 17.15 -6.03
C ALA A 112 -0.30 16.72 -6.11
N ALA A 113 0.36 16.88 -7.26
CA ALA A 113 1.79 16.60 -7.38
C ALA A 113 2.65 17.56 -6.53
N GLU A 114 2.34 18.85 -6.55
CA GLU A 114 3.03 19.87 -5.74
C GLU A 114 2.82 19.61 -4.25
N PHE A 115 1.61 19.26 -3.83
CA PHE A 115 1.31 18.88 -2.45
C PHE A 115 2.15 17.68 -1.98
N ILE A 116 2.29 16.65 -2.83
CA ILE A 116 3.14 15.49 -2.53
C ILE A 116 4.61 15.91 -2.41
N GLU A 117 5.12 16.74 -3.32
CA GLU A 117 6.50 17.22 -3.28
C GLU A 117 6.79 18.04 -2.01
N GLN A 118 5.89 18.96 -1.65
CA GLN A 118 6.01 19.75 -0.41
C GLN A 118 6.03 18.85 0.82
N LYS A 119 5.17 17.82 0.86
CA LYS A 119 5.12 16.85 1.97
C LYS A 119 6.41 16.02 2.06
N ILE A 120 6.99 15.64 0.93
CA ILE A 120 8.27 14.91 0.88
C ILE A 120 9.40 15.81 1.40
N GLU A 121 9.43 17.08 0.98
CA GLU A 121 10.47 18.01 1.41
C GLU A 121 10.36 18.35 2.89
N SER A 122 9.16 18.62 3.41
CA SER A 122 8.96 18.85 4.84
C SER A 122 9.38 17.65 5.70
N ALA A 123 9.13 16.42 5.22
CA ALA A 123 9.57 15.20 5.91
C ALA A 123 11.10 15.06 5.92
N ARG A 124 11.78 15.48 4.84
CA ARG A 124 13.25 15.50 4.79
C ARG A 124 13.84 16.56 5.70
N GLU A 125 13.23 17.74 5.77
CA GLU A 125 13.64 18.81 6.67
C GLU A 125 13.48 18.40 8.13
N GLN A 126 12.37 17.75 8.49
CA GLN A 126 12.16 17.19 9.83
C GLN A 126 13.21 16.12 10.16
N ALA A 127 13.45 15.16 9.27
CA ALA A 127 14.46 14.13 9.48
C ALA A 127 15.88 14.71 9.59
N LYS A 128 16.16 15.83 8.92
CA LYS A 128 17.43 16.55 9.04
C LYS A 128 17.53 17.27 10.38
N ALA A 129 16.48 17.97 10.80
CA ALA A 129 16.43 18.65 12.10
C ALA A 129 16.61 17.66 13.27
N GLU A 130 15.92 16.51 13.23
CA GLU A 130 16.08 15.45 14.24
C GLU A 130 17.52 14.91 14.30
N ARG A 131 18.20 14.80 13.16
CA ARG A 131 19.60 14.39 13.09
C ARG A 131 20.52 15.45 13.67
N ASP A 132 20.28 16.72 13.37
CA ASP A 132 21.09 17.83 13.85
C ASP A 132 20.93 18.00 15.38
N ASP A 133 19.72 17.83 15.92
CA ASP A 133 19.44 17.79 17.37
C ASP A 133 20.18 16.64 18.08
N LEU A 134 20.17 15.44 17.49
CA LEU A 134 20.93 14.29 18.01
C LEU A 134 22.46 14.53 17.99
N THR A 135 22.97 15.34 17.06
CA THR A 135 24.39 15.72 17.04
C THR A 135 24.73 16.80 18.06
N MET A 136 23.82 17.73 18.36
CA MET A 136 24.00 18.75 19.40
C MET A 136 23.98 18.14 20.81
N VAL A 137 23.08 17.18 21.08
CA VAL A 137 23.02 16.46 22.37
C VAL A 137 24.29 15.64 22.65
N LYS A 138 24.90 15.06 21.61
CA LYS A 138 26.19 14.34 21.75
C LYS A 138 27.38 15.26 22.02
N GLN A 139 27.35 16.51 21.58
CA GLN A 139 28.42 17.47 21.88
C GLN A 139 28.29 18.08 23.29
N SER A 140 27.10 18.12 23.87
CA SER A 140 26.89 18.63 25.23
C SER A 140 27.29 17.66 26.35
N ASP A 141 27.41 16.35 26.07
CA ASP A 141 27.81 15.34 27.06
C ASP A 141 29.33 15.15 27.21
N ASP A 142 30.15 15.73 26.31
CA ASP A 142 31.63 15.65 26.38
C ASP A 142 32.25 16.78 27.24
N GLY A 143 31.43 17.55 27.96
CA GLY A 143 31.85 18.75 28.69
C GLY A 143 32.09 18.58 30.20
N ALA A 144 31.93 17.39 30.77
CA ALA A 144 32.19 17.19 32.20
C ALA A 144 32.54 15.73 32.53
N ILE A 145 33.85 15.45 32.63
CA ILE A 145 34.56 14.82 33.76
C ILE A 145 36.01 14.60 33.30
N GLU A 146 36.90 15.53 33.66
CA GLU A 146 38.32 15.24 33.81
C GLU A 146 38.52 14.58 35.19
N SER A 147 39.11 13.38 35.21
CA SER A 147 40.09 12.97 36.22
C SER A 147 40.47 11.49 36.07
N GLY A 148 41.73 11.24 35.66
CA GLY A 148 42.57 10.28 36.39
C GLY A 148 42.73 8.85 35.85
N VAL A 149 43.68 8.68 34.93
CA VAL A 149 44.73 7.63 34.84
C VAL A 149 44.40 6.18 35.28
N VAL A 150 44.52 5.22 34.35
CA VAL A 150 45.50 4.09 34.32
C VAL A 150 44.93 2.94 33.48
N ASP A 151 45.67 2.61 32.41
CA ASP A 151 45.60 1.40 31.60
C ASP A 151 45.65 0.11 32.46
N ILE A 152 44.64 -0.76 32.34
CA ILE A 152 44.83 -2.20 32.55
C ILE A 152 44.01 -2.98 31.51
N SER A 153 44.73 -3.49 30.53
CA SER A 153 44.34 -4.49 29.55
C SER A 153 43.77 -5.77 30.19
N VAL A 154 42.55 -6.14 29.83
CA VAL A 154 42.04 -7.52 29.98
C VAL A 154 41.23 -7.91 28.73
N PRO A 155 41.62 -8.99 28.00
CA PRO A 155 40.95 -9.40 26.77
C PRO A 155 39.69 -10.21 27.07
N LEU A 156 38.53 -9.73 26.63
CA LEU A 156 37.28 -10.50 26.72
C LEU A 156 37.14 -11.45 25.52
N LYS A 157 37.08 -12.73 25.88
CA LYS A 157 37.07 -13.93 25.05
C LYS A 157 35.96 -13.93 24.01
N SER A 158 36.36 -14.09 22.75
CA SER A 158 35.52 -14.59 21.67
C SER A 158 35.08 -16.04 21.98
N TYR A 159 33.79 -16.28 22.16
CA TYR A 159 33.26 -17.64 22.11
C TYR A 159 33.18 -18.09 20.65
N LYS A 160 34.08 -19.00 20.30
CA LYS A 160 33.99 -19.86 19.12
C LYS A 160 32.80 -20.81 19.29
N ILE A 161 31.80 -20.72 18.42
CA ILE A 161 30.95 -21.86 18.09
C ILE A 161 31.57 -22.47 16.83
N ASN A 162 32.26 -23.58 17.03
CA ASN A 162 32.88 -24.36 15.97
C ASN A 162 31.85 -25.35 15.35
N PRO A 163 32.18 -25.90 14.16
CA PRO A 163 31.25 -26.35 13.12
C PRO A 163 31.00 -27.87 13.12
N GLY A 164 29.98 -28.29 12.36
CA GLY A 164 29.73 -29.69 11.97
C GLY A 164 28.26 -29.88 11.56
N SER A 165 27.90 -29.64 10.29
CA SER A 165 27.74 -30.67 9.24
C SER A 165 26.40 -31.41 9.37
N THR A 166 25.41 -31.21 8.51
CA THR A 166 25.39 -31.64 7.10
C THR A 166 24.17 -31.01 6.39
N ASN A 167 24.40 -30.25 5.32
CA ASN A 167 24.10 -30.59 3.91
C ASN A 167 22.61 -30.78 3.57
N LEU A 168 22.01 -29.89 2.77
CA LEU A 168 22.04 -29.94 1.30
C LEU A 168 21.16 -28.80 0.71
N VAL A 169 21.41 -28.48 -0.56
CA VAL A 169 20.70 -27.53 -1.43
C VAL A 169 21.16 -26.06 -1.36
N GLN A 170 22.40 -25.83 -1.80
CA GLN A 170 22.71 -24.71 -2.69
C GLN A 170 23.03 -25.27 -4.07
N SER A 171 22.40 -24.72 -5.11
CA SER A 171 23.04 -24.38 -6.40
C SER A 171 22.05 -23.64 -7.27
N GLY A 172 22.39 -22.39 -7.64
CA GLY A 172 21.66 -21.65 -8.68
C GLY A 172 21.49 -20.15 -8.46
N ALA A 173 22.42 -19.45 -7.81
CA ALA A 173 22.46 -17.99 -7.85
C ALA A 173 23.91 -17.51 -8.00
N SER A 174 24.36 -17.45 -9.25
CA SER A 174 25.50 -16.63 -9.63
C SER A 174 25.10 -15.88 -10.90
N GLN A 175 25.36 -14.57 -10.86
CA GLN A 175 25.15 -13.54 -11.89
C GLN A 175 23.81 -12.79 -11.86
N ALA A 176 23.75 -11.77 -11.00
CA ALA A 176 22.99 -10.56 -11.32
C ALA A 176 23.74 -9.31 -10.80
N THR A 177 23.96 -8.41 -11.74
CA THR A 177 24.70 -7.14 -11.73
C THR A 177 24.20 -6.13 -10.68
N PRO A 178 25.06 -5.27 -10.10
CA PRO A 178 24.66 -4.31 -9.08
C PRO A 178 23.88 -3.15 -9.71
N GLY A 179 22.58 -3.07 -9.41
CA GLY A 179 21.72 -2.01 -9.94
C GLY A 179 20.24 -2.25 -9.71
N GLN A 180 19.80 -2.43 -8.46
CA GLN A 180 18.39 -2.33 -8.11
C GLN A 180 18.18 -1.41 -6.92
N ARG A 181 17.52 -0.29 -7.22
CA ARG A 181 17.05 0.71 -6.26
C ARG A 181 16.09 0.05 -5.27
N SER A 182 16.47 0.06 -4.01
CA SER A 182 15.57 -0.23 -2.90
C SER A 182 14.41 0.78 -2.90
N CYS A 183 13.18 0.26 -2.80
CA CYS A 183 11.98 1.07 -2.60
C CYS A 183 12.09 1.84 -1.27
N PRO A 184 11.60 3.08 -1.17
CA PRO A 184 11.69 3.83 0.08
C PRO A 184 10.82 3.16 1.13
N THR A 185 11.45 2.73 2.22
CA THR A 185 10.79 2.34 3.45
C THR A 185 10.02 3.53 4.00
N ILE A 186 8.69 3.53 3.83
CA ILE A 186 7.78 4.50 4.44
C ILE A 186 7.93 4.35 5.97
N SER A 187 8.79 5.17 6.55
CA SER A 187 9.10 5.22 7.97
C SER A 187 8.50 6.51 8.49
N GLY A 188 7.31 6.43 9.10
CA GLY A 188 6.59 7.61 9.59
C GLY A 188 5.11 7.43 9.89
N LEU A 189 4.52 6.24 9.68
CA LEU A 189 3.20 5.95 10.26
C LEU A 189 3.40 5.50 11.70
N ASP A 190 2.57 6.04 12.60
CA ASP A 190 2.30 5.42 13.90
C ASP A 190 2.08 3.91 13.69
N VAL A 191 2.75 3.10 14.49
CA VAL A 191 2.78 1.62 14.38
C VAL A 191 1.35 1.06 14.32
N ASP A 192 0.44 1.71 15.05
CA ASP A 192 -0.97 1.34 15.11
C ASP A 192 -1.75 1.84 13.86
N GLY A 193 -1.36 2.98 13.27
CA GLY A 193 -1.86 3.47 11.99
C GLY A 193 -1.48 2.57 10.80
N GLU A 194 -0.27 2.02 10.80
CA GLU A 194 0.14 1.01 9.80
C GLU A 194 -0.74 -0.25 9.87
N ILE A 195 -1.02 -0.74 11.09
CA ILE A 195 -1.86 -1.92 11.30
C ILE A 195 -3.29 -1.64 10.85
N LEU A 196 -3.85 -0.48 11.19
CA LEU A 196 -5.17 -0.05 10.74
C LEU A 196 -5.24 -0.03 9.21
N PHE A 197 -4.27 0.60 8.55
CA PHE A 197 -4.20 0.67 7.10
C PHE A 197 -4.13 -0.72 6.46
N LEU A 198 -3.21 -1.58 6.92
CA LEU A 198 -3.07 -2.95 6.42
C LEU A 198 -4.35 -3.77 6.63
N MET A 199 -5.02 -3.59 7.77
CA MET A 199 -6.27 -4.28 8.07
C MET A 199 -7.39 -3.86 7.11
N VAL A 200 -7.54 -2.56 6.85
CA VAL A 200 -8.56 -2.03 5.92
C VAL A 200 -8.28 -2.47 4.48
N GLN A 201 -7.02 -2.53 4.07
CA GLN A 201 -6.62 -2.96 2.72
C GLN A 201 -6.78 -4.47 2.51
N ALA A 202 -6.37 -5.29 3.48
CA ALA A 202 -6.27 -6.73 3.31
C ALA A 202 -7.54 -7.51 3.72
N SER A 203 -8.52 -6.89 4.39
CA SER A 203 -9.70 -7.60 4.92
C SER A 203 -10.96 -7.37 4.07
N PRO A 204 -11.39 -8.36 3.26
CA PRO A 204 -12.63 -8.24 2.49
C PRO A 204 -13.87 -8.23 3.38
N THR A 205 -13.82 -8.91 4.53
CA THR A 205 -14.93 -8.93 5.50
C THR A 205 -15.14 -7.55 6.11
N LEU A 206 -14.07 -6.83 6.44
CA LEU A 206 -14.15 -5.47 6.94
C LEU A 206 -14.64 -4.50 5.86
N GLN A 207 -14.10 -4.60 4.64
CA GLN A 207 -14.49 -3.74 3.51
C GLN A 207 -15.99 -3.84 3.17
N LYS A 208 -16.60 -5.03 3.33
CA LYS A 208 -18.04 -5.23 3.11
C LYS A 208 -18.93 -4.57 4.17
N GLN A 209 -18.40 -4.33 5.37
CA GLN A 209 -19.15 -3.78 6.50
C GLN A 209 -19.05 -2.25 6.59
N LEU A 210 -18.09 -1.64 5.89
CA LEU A 210 -17.86 -0.21 5.90
C LEU A 210 -18.40 0.43 4.63
N THR A 211 -18.83 1.69 4.74
CA THR A 211 -19.27 2.47 3.58
C THR A 211 -18.07 2.93 2.76
N ALA A 212 -18.30 3.24 1.48
CA ALA A 212 -17.26 3.77 0.60
C ALA A 212 -16.62 5.07 1.15
N ALA A 213 -17.42 5.93 1.78
CA ALA A 213 -16.93 7.17 2.39
C ALA A 213 -15.99 6.89 3.58
N GLU A 214 -16.35 5.94 4.45
CA GLU A 214 -15.50 5.54 5.58
C GLU A 214 -14.21 4.87 5.12
N LEU A 215 -14.26 4.03 4.09
CA LEU A 215 -13.07 3.40 3.53
C LEU A 215 -12.11 4.44 2.93
N CYS A 216 -12.62 5.44 2.24
CA CYS A 216 -11.82 6.54 1.71
C CYS A 216 -11.18 7.37 2.84
N ASP A 217 -11.93 7.66 3.91
CA ASP A 217 -11.43 8.39 5.08
C ASP A 217 -10.34 7.61 5.84
N LEU A 218 -10.53 6.29 6.01
CA LEU A 218 -9.59 5.39 6.70
C LEU A 218 -8.24 5.22 5.99
N VAL A 219 -8.21 5.44 4.68
CA VAL A 219 -7.00 5.39 3.85
C VAL A 219 -6.30 6.76 3.79
N GLY A 220 -6.97 7.80 4.29
CA GLY A 220 -6.43 9.16 4.42
C GLY A 220 -5.32 9.25 5.48
N PRO A 221 -4.50 10.32 5.44
CA PRO A 221 -3.38 10.50 6.36
C PRO A 221 -3.80 10.76 7.82
N ALA A 222 -5.05 11.17 8.04
CA ALA A 222 -5.62 11.40 9.36
C ALA A 222 -7.09 10.95 9.34
N PRO A 223 -7.37 9.68 9.61
CA PRO A 223 -8.73 9.16 9.59
C PRO A 223 -9.58 9.82 10.68
N SER A 224 -10.82 10.15 10.34
CA SER A 224 -11.78 10.73 11.27
C SER A 224 -12.05 9.76 12.42
N ALA A 225 -12.30 10.32 13.62
CA ALA A 225 -12.68 9.52 14.77
C ALA A 225 -13.95 8.68 14.49
N ALA A 226 -14.87 9.19 13.66
CA ALA A 226 -16.08 8.46 13.27
C ALA A 226 -15.75 7.19 12.49
N SER A 227 -14.90 7.27 11.46
CA SER A 227 -14.55 6.09 10.65
C SER A 227 -13.69 5.10 11.44
N ILE A 228 -12.81 5.57 12.33
CA ILE A 228 -12.11 4.71 13.30
C ILE A 228 -13.10 3.94 14.18
N GLN A 229 -14.14 4.60 14.69
CA GLN A 229 -15.17 3.92 15.49
C GLN A 229 -15.97 2.92 14.67
N SER A 230 -16.27 3.20 13.40
CA SER A 230 -16.93 2.24 12.50
C SER A 230 -16.10 0.97 12.30
N VAL A 231 -14.77 1.08 12.17
CA VAL A 231 -13.87 -0.08 12.14
C VAL A 231 -13.96 -0.88 13.42
N VAL A 232 -13.86 -0.22 14.58
CA VAL A 232 -13.93 -0.90 15.88
C VAL A 232 -15.28 -1.61 16.05
N ALA A 233 -16.38 -0.98 15.61
CA ALA A 233 -17.71 -1.56 15.65
C ALA A 233 -17.83 -2.79 14.73
N ALA A 234 -17.34 -2.71 13.50
CA ALA A 234 -17.35 -3.82 12.54
C ALA A 234 -16.50 -5.02 13.03
N VAL A 235 -15.32 -4.76 13.59
CA VAL A 235 -14.47 -5.80 14.17
C VAL A 235 -15.15 -6.44 15.38
N ARG A 236 -15.77 -5.66 16.27
CA ARG A 236 -16.54 -6.18 17.41
C ARG A 236 -17.73 -7.01 16.96
N TRP A 237 -18.48 -6.56 15.96
CA TRP A 237 -19.59 -7.32 15.38
C TRP A 237 -19.10 -8.66 14.81
N THR A 238 -17.97 -8.64 14.09
CA THR A 238 -17.35 -9.85 13.53
C THR A 238 -16.90 -10.82 14.61
N LEU A 239 -16.26 -10.30 15.68
CA LEU A 239 -15.91 -11.10 16.84
C LEU A 239 -17.17 -11.74 17.43
N SER A 240 -18.19 -10.97 17.82
CA SER A 240 -19.39 -11.52 18.48
C SER A 240 -20.16 -12.52 17.62
N ASN A 241 -20.24 -12.32 16.30
CA ASN A 241 -21.08 -13.14 15.42
C ASN A 241 -20.34 -14.30 14.74
N GLN A 242 -19.05 -14.16 14.48
CA GLN A 242 -18.28 -15.16 13.74
C GLN A 242 -17.22 -15.87 14.59
N ILE A 243 -16.71 -15.22 15.65
CA ILE A 243 -15.64 -15.75 16.49
C ILE A 243 -16.08 -15.75 17.95
N LYS A 244 -16.61 -16.87 18.43
CA LYS A 244 -17.11 -17.03 19.81
C LYS A 244 -15.99 -17.07 20.88
N LEU A 245 -15.20 -16.00 20.99
CA LEU A 245 -14.15 -15.83 21.99
C LEU A 245 -14.74 -15.36 23.32
N ARG A 246 -14.17 -15.83 24.44
CA ARG A 246 -14.61 -15.41 25.78
C ARG A 246 -14.35 -13.90 25.99
N PRO A 247 -15.31 -13.13 26.54
CA PRO A 247 -15.15 -11.68 26.73
C PRO A 247 -13.93 -11.27 27.56
N SER A 248 -13.59 -12.05 28.60
CA SER A 248 -12.43 -11.77 29.46
C SER A 248 -11.09 -11.88 28.72
N VAL A 249 -10.97 -12.85 27.81
CA VAL A 249 -9.78 -13.02 26.96
C VAL A 249 -9.67 -11.85 25.98
N TRP A 250 -10.79 -11.43 25.40
CA TRP A 250 -10.83 -10.30 24.48
C TRP A 250 -10.43 -8.98 25.16
N GLN A 251 -10.96 -8.71 26.36
CA GLN A 251 -10.60 -7.51 27.13
C GLN A 251 -9.11 -7.46 27.45
N PHE A 252 -8.54 -8.57 27.91
CA PHE A 252 -7.10 -8.67 28.17
C PHE A 252 -6.28 -8.46 26.90
N ALA A 253 -6.68 -9.09 25.79
CA ALA A 253 -6.00 -8.94 24.51
C ALA A 253 -6.02 -7.50 23.99
N LEU A 254 -7.16 -6.82 24.09
CA LEU A 254 -7.30 -5.42 23.67
C LEU A 254 -6.41 -4.50 24.53
N ALA A 255 -6.40 -4.69 25.84
CA ALA A 255 -5.56 -3.91 26.76
C ALA A 255 -4.06 -4.12 26.50
N LYS A 256 -3.66 -5.34 26.15
CA LYS A 256 -2.25 -5.71 25.93
C LYS A 256 -1.74 -5.34 24.54
N HIS A 257 -2.59 -5.47 23.52
CA HIS A 257 -2.15 -5.44 22.11
C HIS A 257 -2.84 -4.38 21.25
N GLY A 258 -3.87 -3.69 21.74
CA GLY A 258 -4.55 -2.60 21.04
C GLY A 258 -5.01 -2.99 19.64
N TRP A 259 -4.59 -2.21 18.64
CA TRP A 259 -4.93 -2.40 17.23
C TRP A 259 -4.50 -3.75 16.66
N ALA A 260 -3.42 -4.34 17.18
CA ALA A 260 -3.00 -5.68 16.74
C ALA A 260 -4.00 -6.77 17.15
N ALA A 261 -4.71 -6.61 18.27
CA ALA A 261 -5.79 -7.53 18.64
C ALA A 261 -6.98 -7.41 17.69
N LEU A 262 -7.35 -6.19 17.29
CA LEU A 262 -8.43 -5.95 16.32
C LEU A 262 -8.10 -6.56 14.96
N ALA A 263 -6.88 -6.33 14.47
CA ALA A 263 -6.43 -6.89 13.21
C ALA A 263 -6.27 -8.42 13.22
N ALA A 264 -5.96 -9.02 14.37
CA ALA A 264 -5.96 -10.48 14.51
C ALA A 264 -7.35 -11.09 14.29
N VAL A 265 -8.44 -10.40 14.66
CA VAL A 265 -9.82 -10.86 14.39
C VAL A 265 -10.04 -10.97 12.89
N MET A 266 -9.63 -9.96 12.12
CA MET A 266 -9.78 -9.97 10.67
C MET A 266 -8.94 -11.07 10.03
N VAL A 267 -7.70 -11.24 10.48
CA VAL A 267 -6.83 -12.35 10.01
C VAL A 267 -7.47 -13.72 10.27
N ALA A 268 -8.09 -13.93 11.44
CA ALA A 268 -8.68 -15.21 11.78
C ALA A 268 -9.89 -15.58 10.91
N VAL A 269 -10.58 -14.58 10.34
CA VAL A 269 -11.75 -14.78 9.47
C VAL A 269 -11.36 -14.87 8.00
N ASP A 270 -10.48 -13.98 7.54
CA ASP A 270 -10.19 -13.83 6.11
C ASP A 270 -9.06 -14.74 5.61
N ARG A 271 -8.21 -15.27 6.50
CA ARG A 271 -7.11 -16.16 6.11
C ARG A 271 -7.66 -17.51 5.62
N GLN A 272 -7.36 -17.85 4.37
CA GLN A 272 -7.72 -19.15 3.81
C GLN A 272 -6.99 -20.29 4.53
N GLY A 273 -7.71 -21.39 4.79
CA GLY A 273 -7.18 -22.58 5.44
C GLY A 273 -7.34 -22.62 6.96
N VAL A 274 -7.86 -21.56 7.59
CA VAL A 274 -8.22 -21.58 9.01
C VAL A 274 -9.53 -22.34 9.22
N ARG A 275 -9.46 -23.53 9.82
CA ARG A 275 -10.64 -24.37 10.11
C ARG A 275 -11.38 -23.97 11.39
N ASP A 276 -10.64 -23.47 12.38
CA ASP A 276 -11.17 -23.00 13.66
C ASP A 276 -10.68 -21.56 13.94
N PRO A 277 -11.46 -20.54 13.54
CA PRO A 277 -11.12 -19.14 13.76
C PRO A 277 -10.94 -18.77 15.24
N ALA A 278 -11.69 -19.41 16.15
CA ALA A 278 -11.64 -19.08 17.58
C ALA A 278 -10.36 -19.62 18.22
N GLY A 279 -10.01 -20.88 17.95
CA GLY A 279 -8.75 -21.47 18.40
C GLY A 279 -7.53 -20.77 17.79
N TYR A 280 -7.61 -20.42 16.50
CA TYR A 280 -6.55 -19.70 15.80
C TYR A 280 -6.34 -18.28 16.36
N LEU A 281 -7.42 -17.52 16.56
CA LEU A 281 -7.35 -16.20 17.19
C LEU A 281 -6.77 -16.32 18.61
N TYR A 282 -7.24 -17.27 19.41
CA TYR A 282 -6.73 -17.48 20.77
C TYR A 282 -5.22 -17.77 20.80
N ALA A 283 -4.72 -18.59 19.88
CA ALA A 283 -3.29 -18.86 19.75
C ALA A 283 -2.49 -17.60 19.37
N MET A 284 -3.00 -16.82 18.41
CA MET A 284 -2.38 -15.54 18.03
C MET A 284 -2.30 -14.57 19.21
N LEU A 285 -3.39 -14.39 19.95
CA LEU A 285 -3.47 -13.43 21.07
C LEU A 285 -2.53 -13.76 22.24
N LYS A 286 -2.02 -15.00 22.34
CA LYS A 286 -0.98 -15.37 23.31
C LYS A 286 0.43 -14.98 22.88
N SER A 287 0.65 -14.75 21.59
CA SER A 287 1.98 -14.45 21.05
C SER A 287 2.51 -13.11 21.58
N ALA A 288 3.74 -13.12 22.10
CA ALA A 288 4.44 -11.89 22.45
C ALA A 288 4.72 -10.99 21.23
N ARG A 289 4.79 -11.60 20.03
CA ARG A 289 5.06 -10.92 18.75
C ARG A 289 3.82 -10.80 17.88
N LEU A 290 2.63 -10.67 18.50
CA LEU A 290 1.35 -10.60 17.78
C LEU A 290 1.37 -9.56 16.66
N ARG A 291 1.96 -8.38 16.88
CA ARG A 291 2.09 -7.32 15.87
C ARG A 291 2.77 -7.80 14.59
N ASP A 292 3.94 -8.41 14.71
CA ASP A 292 4.69 -8.93 13.55
C ASP A 292 3.93 -10.05 12.86
N THR A 293 3.31 -10.95 13.65
CA THR A 293 2.48 -12.04 13.13
C THR A 293 1.32 -11.49 12.32
N VAL A 294 0.56 -10.52 12.84
CA VAL A 294 -0.58 -9.92 12.16
C VAL A 294 -0.15 -9.21 10.89
N ARG A 295 0.91 -8.40 10.91
CA ARG A 295 1.45 -7.74 9.70
C ARG A 295 1.78 -8.75 8.60
N HIS A 296 2.49 -9.82 8.95
CA HIS A 296 2.85 -10.87 8.00
C HIS A 296 1.60 -11.55 7.42
N ASN A 297 0.60 -11.84 8.27
CA ASN A 297 -0.62 -12.49 7.83
C ASN A 297 -1.50 -11.58 6.96
N LEU A 298 -1.65 -10.30 7.29
CA LEU A 298 -2.41 -9.34 6.48
C LEU A 298 -1.79 -9.19 5.07
N ARG A 299 -0.46 -9.05 4.98
CA ARG A 299 0.25 -9.04 3.68
C ARG A 299 0.09 -10.34 2.91
N ALA A 300 0.02 -11.49 3.61
CA ALA A 300 -0.24 -12.76 2.95
C ALA A 300 -1.68 -12.86 2.41
N ILE A 301 -2.68 -12.32 3.11
CA ILE A 301 -4.07 -12.28 2.64
C ILE A 301 -4.18 -11.40 1.37
N GLU A 302 -3.56 -10.22 1.39
CA GLU A 302 -3.46 -9.34 0.22
C GLU A 302 -2.84 -10.07 -1.01
N GLN A 303 -1.76 -10.83 -0.78
CA GLN A 303 -1.13 -11.62 -1.83
C GLN A 303 -1.99 -12.81 -2.30
N GLN A 304 -2.78 -13.42 -1.41
CA GLN A 304 -3.69 -14.52 -1.76
C GLN A 304 -4.82 -14.07 -2.69
N GLU A 305 -5.36 -12.86 -2.48
CA GLU A 305 -6.33 -12.29 -3.42
C GLU A 305 -5.70 -11.98 -4.79
N SER A 306 -4.41 -11.62 -4.82
CA SER A 306 -3.68 -11.38 -6.07
C SER A 306 -3.32 -12.66 -6.84
N GLY A 307 -3.28 -13.82 -6.17
CA GLY A 307 -2.87 -15.12 -6.72
C GLY A 307 -3.99 -15.98 -7.31
N HIS A 308 -5.26 -15.60 -7.14
CA HIS A 308 -6.42 -16.25 -7.75
C HIS A 308 -6.99 -15.43 -8.92
N ALA A 309 -6.12 -15.03 -9.86
CA ALA A 309 -6.47 -14.30 -11.08
C ALA A 309 -5.82 -14.89 -12.33
#